data_AF-L5L8I4-F1
#
_entry.id   AF-L5L8I4-F1
#
_cell.length_a   1.000
_cell.length_b   1.000
_cell.length_c   1.000
_cell.angle_alpha   90.00
_cell.angle_beta   90.00
_cell.angle_gamma   90.00
#
_symmetry.space_group_name_H-M   'P 1'
#
loop_
_entity.id
_entity.type
_entity.pdbx_description
1 polymer ?
#
loop_
_entity_poly.entity_id
_entity_poly.type
_entity_poly.pdbx_seq_one_letter_code
_entity_poly.pdbx_strand_id
1 'polypeptide(L)' 'MVEFSLDNVANLQHHGFTVEPSKGFVERGQTKTISISWMPPDDFDPDHPLTVSALLQLKGDVKETYKVFFVAQVVTGL' A
#
# COMPACT_ATOMS: atom_id res chain seq x y z
N MET A 1 5.53 16.29 -15.03
CA MET A 1 4.95 15.73 -13.78
C MET A 1 4.82 14.23 -13.97
N VAL A 2 4.72 13.48 -12.88
CA VAL A 2 4.44 12.04 -12.92
C VAL A 2 3.15 11.78 -12.14
N GLU A 3 2.20 11.06 -12.74
CA GLU A 3 1.06 10.52 -12.01
C GLU A 3 1.50 9.25 -11.29
N PHE A 4 1.16 9.12 -10.01
CA PHE A 4 1.29 7.86 -9.29
C PHE A 4 -0.10 7.31 -8.95
N SER A 5 -0.25 5.99 -9.00
CA SER A 5 -1.46 5.30 -8.55
C SER A 5 -1.12 3.93 -7.97
N LEU A 6 -1.75 3.58 -6.86
CA LEU A 6 -1.70 2.25 -6.28
C LEU A 6 -2.94 1.46 -6.76
N ASP A 7 -2.71 0.33 -7.42
CA ASP A 7 -3.78 -0.58 -7.82
C ASP A 7 -4.17 -1.50 -6.65
N ASN A 8 -5.28 -2.22 -6.80
CA ASN A 8 -5.72 -3.25 -5.84
C ASN A 8 -5.97 -2.73 -4.41
N VAL A 9 -6.23 -1.42 -4.25
CA VAL A 9 -6.51 -0.79 -2.94
C VAL A 9 -7.70 -1.44 -2.24
N ALA A 10 -8.72 -1.88 -2.97
CA ALA A 10 -9.86 -2.57 -2.39
C ALA A 10 -9.47 -3.90 -1.71
N ASN A 11 -8.53 -4.66 -2.30
CA ASN A 11 -8.00 -5.87 -1.67
C ASN A 11 -7.15 -5.53 -0.45
N LEU A 12 -6.33 -4.46 -0.50
CA LEU A 12 -5.61 -3.98 0.68
C LEU A 12 -6.57 -3.64 1.83
N GLN A 13 -7.65 -2.92 1.54
CA GLN A 13 -8.69 -2.54 2.50
C GLN A 13 -9.42 -3.75 3.08
N HIS A 14 -9.73 -4.75 2.25
CA HIS A 14 -10.31 -6.01 2.71
C HIS A 14 -9.42 -6.72 3.74
N HIS A 15 -8.10 -6.53 3.65
CA HIS A 15 -7.11 -7.09 4.57
C HIS A 15 -6.68 -6.11 5.68
N GLY A 16 -7.44 -5.03 5.89
CA GLY A 16 -7.23 -4.10 7.00
C GLY A 16 -6.20 -3.00 6.75
N PHE A 17 -5.60 -2.94 5.56
CA PHE A 17 -4.68 -1.86 5.20
C PHE A 17 -5.43 -0.64 4.65
N THR A 18 -5.06 0.55 5.09
CA THR A 18 -5.47 1.79 4.43
C THR A 18 -4.26 2.53 3.87
N VAL A 19 -4.44 3.20 2.74
CA VAL A 19 -3.39 3.92 2.03
C VAL A 19 -3.91 5.27 1.58
N GLU A 20 -3.25 6.35 1.99
CA GLU A 20 -3.64 7.70 1.63
C GLU A 20 -2.43 8.63 1.37
N PRO A 21 -2.38 9.33 0.22
CA PRO A 21 -3.25 9.17 -0.95
C PRO A 21 -2.92 7.89 -1.74
N SER A 22 -3.92 7.22 -2.29
CA SER A 22 -3.72 6.07 -3.19
C SER A 22 -3.41 6.47 -4.63
N LYS A 23 -3.62 7.73 -5.00
CA LYS A 23 -3.29 8.30 -6.30
C LYS A 23 -2.97 9.79 -6.20
N GLY A 24 -2.17 10.31 -7.12
CA GLY A 24 -1.88 11.74 -7.18
C GLY A 24 -0.79 12.08 -8.20
N PHE A 25 -0.26 13.29 -8.07
CA PHE A 25 0.81 13.78 -8.94
C PHE A 25 2.02 14.19 -8.12
N VAL A 26 3.20 13.96 -8.68
CA VAL A 26 4.49 14.44 -8.16
C VAL A 26 5.23 15.23 -9.23
N GLU A 27 5.77 16.38 -8.83
CA GLU A 27 6.61 17.22 -9.70
C GLU A 27 8.09 16.95 -9.45
N ARG A 28 8.94 17.38 -10.39
CA ARG A 28 10.38 17.25 -10.26
C ARG A 28 10.86 18.01 -9.02
N GLY A 29 11.63 17.34 -8.17
CA GLY A 29 12.14 17.91 -6.92
C GLY A 29 11.14 17.88 -5.76
N GLN A 30 9.90 17.45 -5.97
CA GLN A 30 8.94 17.20 -4.90
C GLN A 30 9.02 15.76 -4.39
N THR A 31 8.67 15.58 -3.12
CA THR A 31 8.38 14.27 -2.52
C THR A 31 6.91 14.26 -2.11
N LYS A 32 6.21 13.16 -2.41
CA LYS A 32 4.86 12.91 -1.90
C LYS A 32 4.90 11.74 -0.93
N THR A 33 4.47 12.00 0.30
CA THR A 33 4.31 10.95 1.31
C THR A 33 3.03 10.18 1.04
N ILE A 34 3.13 8.84 1.04
CA ILE A 34 1.99 7.93 1.05
C ILE A 34 1.95 7.31 2.44
N SER A 35 0.88 7.60 3.19
CA SER A 35 0.67 7.05 4.52
C SER A 35 0.02 5.68 4.41
N ILE A 36 0.53 4.72 5.18
CA ILE A 36 0.00 3.36 5.27
C ILE A 36 -0.35 3.12 6.73
N SER A 37 -1.56 2.64 7.00
CA SER A 37 -1.94 2.12 8.30
C SER A 37 -2.53 0.72 8.14
N TRP A 38 -2.51 -0.04 9.22
CA TRP A 38 -3.09 -1.37 9.28
C TRP A 38 -3.86 -1.54 10.58
N MET A 39 -5.07 -2.06 10.47
CA MET A 39 -5.89 -2.51 11.58
C MET A 39 -6.33 -3.95 11.26
N PRO A 40 -5.98 -4.94 12.10
CA PRO A 40 -6.34 -6.32 11.84
C PRO A 40 -7.88 -6.44 11.73
N PRO A 41 -8.41 -7.08 10.67
CA PRO A 41 -9.82 -7.45 10.60
C PRO A 41 -10.25 -8.35 11.78
N ASP A 42 -11.54 -8.38 12.09
CA ASP A 42 -12.09 -9.19 13.20
C ASP A 42 -11.82 -10.70 13.05
N ASP A 43 -11.65 -11.18 11.82
CA ASP A 43 -11.37 -12.56 11.46
C ASP A 43 -9.88 -12.83 11.19
N PHE A 44 -8.99 -11.90 11.56
CA PHE A 44 -7.55 -12.05 11.39
C PHE A 44 -6.99 -13.17 12.27
N ASP A 45 -6.29 -14.12 11.64
CA ASP A 45 -5.58 -15.20 12.33
C ASP A 45 -4.21 -14.71 12.83
N PRO A 46 -4.00 -14.60 14.16
CA PRO A 46 -2.75 -14.07 14.71
C PRO A 46 -1.55 -15.02 14.54
N ASP A 47 -1.77 -16.31 14.30
CA ASP A 47 -0.69 -17.29 14.16
C ASP A 47 -0.05 -17.25 12.76
N HIS A 48 -0.73 -16.63 11.79
CA HIS A 48 -0.29 -16.57 10.39
C HIS A 48 -0.06 -15.13 9.93
N PRO A 49 1.19 -14.73 9.60
CA PRO A 49 1.46 -13.42 9.04
C PRO A 49 0.71 -13.17 7.74
N LEU A 50 0.08 -12.01 7.63
CA LEU A 50 -0.59 -11.56 6.41
C LEU A 50 0.44 -10.98 5.44
N THR A 51 0.43 -11.46 4.20
CA THR A 51 1.18 -10.86 3.09
C THR A 51 0.23 -10.60 1.92
N VAL A 52 0.09 -9.32 1.55
CA VAL A 52 -0.68 -8.89 0.37
C VAL A 52 0.17 -7.95 -0.46
N SER A 53 -0.22 -7.72 -1.72
CA SER A 53 0.54 -6.84 -2.60
C SER A 53 -0.36 -5.97 -3.47
N ALA A 54 0.18 -4.80 -3.81
CA ALA A 54 -0.38 -3.87 -4.76
C ALA A 54 0.67 -3.43 -5.78
N LEU A 55 0.21 -2.88 -6.90
CA LEU A 55 1.08 -2.32 -7.92
C LEU A 55 1.07 -0.80 -7.79
N LEU A 56 2.24 -0.20 -7.57
CA LEU A 56 2.45 1.23 -7.69
C LEU A 56 2.85 1.53 -9.14
N GLN A 57 1.96 2.20 -9.87
CA GLN A 57 2.22 2.67 -11.22
C GLN A 57 2.72 4.11 -11.16
N LEU A 58 3.80 4.40 -11.90
CA LEU A 58 4.24 5.76 -12.20
C LEU A 58 4.05 6.00 -13.70
N LYS A 59 3.33 7.06 -14.06
CA LYS A 59 3.05 7.43 -15.45
C LYS A 59 3.61 8.83 -15.72
N GLY A 60 4.77 8.87 -16.36
CA GLY A 60 5.36 10.06 -16.95
C GLY A 60 5.59 9.85 -18.44
N ASP A 61 6.76 10.23 -18.95
CA ASP A 61 7.18 9.94 -20.33
C ASP A 61 7.31 8.42 -20.59
N VAL A 62 7.61 7.67 -19.53
CA VAL A 62 7.64 6.21 -19.50
C VAL A 62 6.70 5.73 -18.38
N LYS A 63 6.06 4.59 -18.60
CA LYS A 63 5.32 3.89 -17.56
C LYS A 63 6.26 2.97 -16.79
N GLU A 64 6.32 3.13 -15.48
CA GLU A 64 7.00 2.24 -14.56
C GLU A 64 5.99 1.58 -13.62
N THR A 65 6.27 0.33 -13.23
CA THR A 65 5.41 -0.43 -12.31
C THR A 65 6.27 -1.07 -11.24
N TYR A 66 5.92 -0.84 -9.98
CA TYR A 66 6.57 -1.42 -8.81
C TYR A 66 5.57 -2.30 -8.06
N LYS A 67 5.99 -3.51 -7.67
CA LYS A 67 5.19 -4.35 -6.78
C LYS A 67 5.54 -4.03 -5.34
N VAL A 68 4.56 -3.57 -4.57
CA VAL A 68 4.71 -3.22 -3.15
C VAL A 68 4.07 -4.33 -2.32
N PHE A 69 4.85 -4.91 -1.40
CA PHE A 69 4.37 -5.91 -0.45
C PHE A 69 4.00 -5.25 0.87
N PHE A 70 2.84 -5.62 1.39
CA PHE A 70 2.32 -5.20 2.69
C PHE A 70 2.32 -6.44 3.57
N VAL A 71 3.08 -6.39 4.65
CA VAL A 71 3.25 -7.50 5.58
C VAL A 71 2.81 -7.03 6.95
N ALA A 72 1.95 -7.81 7.59
CA ALA A 72 1.47 -7.54 8.93
C ALA A 72 1.47 -8.80 9.79
N GLN A 73 1.85 -8.64 11.06
CA GLN A 73 1.90 -9.69 12.05
C GLN A 73 1.54 -9.08 13.40
N VAL A 74 0.59 -9.70 14.12
CA VAL A 74 0.36 -9.38 15.52
C VAL A 74 1.44 -10.07 16.34
N VAL A 75 2.11 -9.31 17.21
CA VAL A 75 3.06 -9.85 18.18
C VAL A 75 2.44 -9.74 19.56
N THR A 76 2.27 -10.87 20.25
CA THR A 76 1.91 -10.87 21.66
C THR A 76 3.19 -10.74 22.47
N GLY A 77 3.25 -9.71 23.33
CA GLY A 77 4.36 -9.57 24.28
C GLY A 77 4.22 -10.63 25.38
N LEU A 78 5.27 -11.44 25.55
CA LEU A 78 5.44 -12.30 26.73
C LEU A 78 5.82 -11.46 27.96
#